data_AF-A0A7W1HYK5-F1
#
_entry.id   AF-A0A7W1HYK5-F1
#
_cell.length_a   1.000
_cell.length_b   1.000
_cell.length_c   1.000
_cell.angle_alpha   90.00
_cell.angle_beta   90.00
_cell.angle_gamma   90.00
#
_symmetry.space_group_name_H-M   'P 1'
#
loop_
_entity.id
_entity.type
_entity.pdbx_description
1 polymer ?
#
loop_
_entity_poly.entity_id
_entity_poly.type
_entity_poly.pdbx_seq_one_letter_code
_entity_poly.pdbx_strand_id
1 'polypeptide(L)' 'MPRVADQQFDLVPIPEDIPELGIEAGYLGTVDHIYPVGGEAGQGLYVEVSRPDGTTIGFTQLEADEEGAWHVMTYTPFD' A
#
# COMPACT_ATOMS: atom_id res chain seq x y z
N MET A 1 -18.50 14.07 16.96
CA MET A 1 -17.54 12.98 17.21
C MET A 1 -16.15 13.54 16.99
N PRO A 2 -15.28 13.63 18.00
CA PRO A 2 -13.90 14.07 17.80
C PRO A 2 -13.19 13.04 16.91
N ARG A 3 -12.47 13.52 15.89
CA ARG A 3 -11.58 12.69 15.06
C ARG A 3 -10.55 12.05 15.99
N VAL A 4 -10.57 10.72 16.10
CA VAL A 4 -9.58 9.96 16.84
C VAL A 4 -8.27 10.12 16.06
N ALA A 5 -7.40 11.00 16.57
CA ALA A 5 -5.98 10.96 16.27
C ALA A 5 -5.42 9.61 16.78
N ASP A 6 -4.39 9.08 16.12
CA ASP A 6 -3.77 7.76 16.35
C ASP A 6 -4.30 6.57 15.51
N GLN A 7 -4.65 6.77 14.24
CA GLN A 7 -4.45 5.67 13.28
C GLN A 7 -2.93 5.54 13.08
N GLN A 8 -2.29 4.68 13.86
CA GLN A 8 -1.01 4.08 13.47
C GLN A 8 -1.30 3.39 12.15
N PHE A 9 -0.98 4.04 11.04
CA PHE A 9 -1.01 3.38 9.76
C PHE A 9 0.18 2.40 9.75
N ASP A 10 -0.12 1.12 9.62
CA ASP A 10 0.92 0.10 9.49
C ASP A 10 1.73 0.40 8.22
N LEU A 11 3.05 0.35 8.34
CA LEU A 11 3.94 0.45 7.18
C LEU A 11 4.09 -0.93 6.56
N VAL A 12 3.99 -1.00 5.25
CA VAL A 12 4.18 -2.23 4.48
C VAL A 12 5.28 -2.02 3.44
N PRO A 13 6.26 -2.94 3.33
CA PRO A 13 7.21 -2.90 2.24
C PRO A 13 6.49 -3.24 0.92
N ILE A 14 6.67 -2.39 -0.08
CA ILE A 14 6.16 -2.63 -1.43
C ILE A 14 7.08 -3.68 -2.07
N PRO A 15 6.54 -4.83 -2.53
CA PRO A 15 7.35 -6.00 -2.89
C PRO A 15 8.11 -5.85 -4.22
N GLU A 16 7.74 -4.86 -5.03
CA GLU A 16 8.22 -4.68 -6.40
C GLU A 16 8.60 -3.21 -6.68
N ASP A 17 9.46 -3.00 -7.67
CA ASP A 17 9.77 -1.65 -8.16
C ASP A 17 8.53 -1.03 -8.81
N ILE A 18 8.27 0.26 -8.55
CA ILE A 18 7.25 1.04 -9.25
C ILE A 18 7.91 2.29 -9.83
N PRO A 19 8.54 2.19 -11.03
CA PRO A 19 9.27 3.30 -11.65
C PRO A 19 8.43 4.56 -11.85
N GLU A 20 7.13 4.42 -12.10
CA GLU A 20 6.17 5.52 -12.28
C GLU A 20 5.97 6.33 -10.99
N LEU A 21 6.20 5.71 -9.82
CA LEU A 21 6.23 6.37 -8.52
C LEU A 21 7.67 6.71 -8.09
N GLY A 22 8.69 6.26 -8.84
CA GLY A 22 10.09 6.48 -8.51
C GLY A 22 10.54 5.74 -7.25
N ILE A 23 10.00 4.55 -7.00
CA ILE A 23 10.31 3.71 -5.82
C ILE A 23 10.84 2.34 -6.23
N GLU A 24 11.72 1.79 -5.40
CA GLU A 24 12.29 0.45 -5.53
C GLU A 24 11.59 -0.53 -4.57
N ALA A 25 11.73 -1.83 -4.83
CA ALA A 25 11.25 -2.88 -3.93
C ALA A 25 11.81 -2.69 -2.51
N GLY A 26 10.94 -2.87 -1.52
CA GLY A 26 11.23 -2.59 -0.11
C GLY A 26 10.94 -1.16 0.32
N TYR A 27 10.53 -0.26 -0.59
CA TYR A 27 10.02 1.06 -0.21
C TYR A 27 8.81 0.92 0.71
N LEU A 28 8.79 1.70 1.79
CA LEU A 28 7.70 1.63 2.78
C LEU A 28 6.53 2.50 2.33
N GLY A 29 5.39 1.85 2.13
CA GLY A 29 4.11 2.51 1.97
C GLY A 29 3.27 2.44 3.25
N THR A 30 2.28 3.30 3.32
CA THR A 30 1.36 3.45 4.46
C THR A 30 0.05 2.74 4.13
N VAL A 31 -0.37 1.75 4.92
CA VAL A 31 -1.64 1.06 4.68
C VAL A 31 -2.81 2.00 4.97
N ASP A 32 -3.52 2.42 3.93
CA ASP A 32 -4.72 3.27 4.02
C ASP A 32 -5.97 2.42 4.31
N HIS A 33 -6.12 1.29 3.61
CA HIS A 33 -7.29 0.42 3.74
C HIS A 33 -6.94 -1.06 3.52
N ILE A 34 -7.60 -1.95 4.25
CA ILE A 34 -7.51 -3.41 4.07
C ILE A 34 -8.86 -3.90 3.57
N TYR A 35 -8.88 -4.67 2.48
CA TYR A 35 -10.10 -5.19 1.86
C TYR A 35 -10.00 -6.70 1.58
N PRO A 36 -11.12 -7.43 1.54
CA PRO A 36 -11.12 -8.86 1.22
C PRO A 36 -10.92 -9.08 -0.28
N VAL A 37 -10.16 -10.11 -0.63
CA VAL A 37 -9.91 -10.56 -2.01
C VAL A 37 -10.20 -12.06 -2.07
N GLY A 38 -10.92 -12.54 -3.09
CA GLY A 38 -11.09 -13.98 -3.34
C GLY A 38 -11.46 -14.86 -2.13
N GLY A 39 -12.70 -14.82 -1.66
CA GLY A 39 -13.20 -15.72 -0.59
C GLY A 39 -12.75 -15.35 0.83
N GLU A 40 -12.91 -16.27 1.79
CA GLU A 40 -12.75 -16.00 3.25
C GLU A 40 -11.31 -15.73 3.71
N ALA A 41 -10.29 -15.94 2.87
CA ALA A 41 -8.88 -15.92 3.28
C ALA A 41 -7.98 -14.93 2.53
N GLY A 42 -8.37 -14.42 1.37
CA GLY A 42 -7.53 -13.46 0.64
C GLY A 42 -7.69 -12.04 1.17
N GLN A 43 -6.58 -11.33 1.23
CA GLN A 43 -6.50 -9.96 1.73
C GLN A 43 -5.81 -9.07 0.70
N GLY A 44 -6.39 -7.89 0.48
CA GLY A 44 -5.82 -6.81 -0.29
C GLY A 44 -5.52 -5.61 0.60
N LEU A 45 -4.48 -4.87 0.25
CA LEU A 45 -4.07 -3.61 0.87
C LEU A 45 -4.17 -2.49 -0.15
N TYR A 46 -4.76 -1.38 0.26
CA TYR A 46 -4.63 -0.10 -0.40
C TYR A 46 -3.56 0.69 0.34
N VAL A 47 -2.49 1.03 -0.36
CA VAL A 47 -1.26 1.57 0.24
C VAL A 47 -0.97 2.93 -0.35
N GLU A 48 -0.87 3.93 0.51
CA GLU A 48 -0.38 5.26 0.16
C GLU A 48 1.14 5.24 0.05
N VAL A 49 1.67 5.81 -1.03
CA VAL A 49 3.11 6.00 -1.22
C VAL A 49 3.43 7.48 -1.07
N SER A 50 4.24 7.78 -0.07
CA SER A 50 4.63 9.15 0.28
C SER A 50 6.14 9.28 0.33
N ARG A 51 6.67 10.41 -0.14
CA ARG A 51 8.09 10.77 -0.03
C ARG A 51 8.49 10.97 1.43
N PRO A 52 9.80 10.95 1.76
CA PRO A 52 10.29 11.26 3.10
C PRO A 52 9.91 12.67 3.60
N ASP A 53 9.58 13.59 2.70
CA ASP A 53 9.11 14.94 3.04
C ASP A 53 7.61 14.99 3.40
N GLY A 54 6.92 13.84 3.34
CA GLY A 54 5.49 13.71 3.62
C GLY A 54 4.58 13.95 2.42
N THR A 55 5.13 14.21 1.22
CA THR A 55 4.34 14.39 0.00
C THR A 55 3.87 13.05 -0.55
N THR A 56 2.56 12.83 -0.61
CA THR A 56 1.97 11.68 -1.30
C THR A 56 2.23 11.76 -2.80
N ILE A 57 2.84 10.72 -3.35
CA ILE A 57 3.19 10.60 -4.78
C ILE A 57 2.29 9.63 -5.52
N GLY A 58 1.47 8.85 -4.81
CA GLY A 58 0.47 7.99 -5.39
C GLY A 58 -0.02 6.91 -4.45
N PHE A 59 -0.75 5.96 -5.01
CA PHE A 59 -1.27 4.80 -4.32
C PHE A 59 -0.90 3.51 -5.05
N THR A 60 -0.80 2.42 -4.32
CA THR A 60 -0.64 1.07 -4.89
C THR A 60 -1.58 0.09 -4.19
N GLN A 61 -2.06 -0.90 -4.93
CA GLN A 61 -2.84 -2.01 -4.40
C GLN A 61 -1.95 -3.23 -4.32
N LEU A 62 -1.88 -3.83 -3.14
CA LEU A 62 -1.21 -5.10 -2.92
C LEU A 62 -2.26 -6.18 -2.70
N GLU A 63 -2.08 -7.35 -3.28
CA GLU A 63 -2.86 -8.54 -2.94
C GLU A 63 -1.93 -9.67 -2.53
N ALA A 64 -2.35 -10.44 -1.52
CA ALA A 64 -1.63 -11.63 -1.12
C ALA A 64 -2.08 -12.82 -1.98
N ASP A 65 -1.12 -13.58 -2.51
CA ASP A 65 -1.40 -14.85 -3.17
C ASP A 65 -1.76 -15.98 -2.18
N GLU A 66 -2.00 -17.19 -2.69
CA GLU A 66 -2.33 -18.36 -1.86
C GLU A 66 -1.22 -18.75 -0.87
N GLU A 67 0.03 -18.33 -1.13
CA GLU A 67 1.18 -18.56 -0.25
C GLU A 67 1.39 -17.41 0.75
N GLY A 68 0.57 -16.35 0.67
CA GLY A 68 0.63 -15.16 1.51
C GLY A 68 1.67 -14.12 1.08
N ALA A 69 2.25 -14.26 -0.11
CA ALA A 69 3.18 -13.28 -0.65
C ALA A 69 2.42 -12.11 -1.29
N TRP A 70 2.84 -10.88 -0.96
CA TRP A 70 2.26 -9.66 -1.53
C TRP A 70 2.75 -9.40 -2.96
N HIS A 71 1.84 -9.01 -3.83
CA HIS A 71 2.12 -8.59 -5.21
C HIS A 71 1.45 -7.26 -5.51
N VAL A 72 2.09 -6.41 -6.32
CA VAL A 72 1.51 -5.15 -6.80
C VAL A 72 0.51 -5.46 -7.90
N MET A 73 -0.76 -5.15 -7.66
CA MET A 73 -1.83 -5.36 -8.62
C MET A 73 -2.03 -4.15 -9.53
N THR A 74 -1.95 -2.95 -8.96
CA THR A 74 -2.08 -1.70 -9.69
C THR A 74 -1.48 -0.56 -8.91
N TYR A 75 -1.12 0.51 -9.60
CA TYR A 75 -0.65 1.75 -9.01
C TYR A 75 -1.32 2.95 -9.67
N THR A 76 -1.38 4.06 -8.95
CA THR A 76 -1.95 5.31 -9.43
C THR A 76 -1.05 6.46 -8.98
N PRO A 77 -0.24 7.05 -9.89
CA PRO A 77 0.59 8.19 -9.56
C PRO A 77 -0.24 9.46 -9.40
N PHE A 78 0.27 10.38 -8.59
CA PHE A 78 -0.19 11.76 -8.53
C PHE A 78 0.78 12.66 -9.30
N ASP A 79 0.22 13.50 -10.18
CA ASP A 79 0.94 14.53 -10.95
C ASP A 79 1.54 15.63 -10.05
#